data_AF-A0A520SII5-F1
#
_entry.id   AF-A0A520SII5-F1
#
_cell.length_a   1.000
_cell.length_b   1.000
_cell.length_c   1.000
_cell.angle_alpha   90.00
_cell.angle_beta   90.00
_cell.angle_gamma   90.00
#
_symmetry.space_group_name_H-M   'P 1'
#
loop_
_entity.id
_entity.type
_entity.pdbx_description
1 polymer ?
#
loop_
_entity_poly.entity_id
_entity_poly.type
_entity_poly.pdbx_seq_one_letter_code
_entity_poly.pdbx_strand_id
1 'polypeptide(L)'
;MTQRALLVLTSHTELGHTGRGTGFYYDEMAAPYWTIRDLGWQITLASIAGGPGLPDPKTVVEPDKRPPNVARFMADPAAMDQLETTLMADEVNGADYDCVFLPGGHGAMWDFDDNTVGQIVTDAWASGAVIGGVCHGPSGLLQAKETDGSPLVQGKRVNSFTNRETEQIELMGVEPFLLETRLRELGALFEYSENFTSHAVKDGRLITGQNPQSTVAVCQLLHDTLGSL
;
A
#
# COMPACT_ATOMS: atom_id res chain seq x y z
N MET A 1 21.78 12.49 6.58
CA MET A 1 21.65 11.74 5.31
C MET A 1 20.29 12.09 4.74
N THR A 2 20.05 11.92 3.43
CA THR A 2 18.72 12.17 2.88
C THR A 2 17.85 10.96 3.12
N GLN A 3 16.68 11.15 3.75
CA GLN A 3 15.76 10.06 4.06
C GLN A 3 15.15 9.48 2.78
N ARG A 4 14.90 8.17 2.80
CA ARG A 4 14.47 7.39 1.63
C ARG A 4 13.17 6.67 1.93
N ALA A 5 12.25 6.72 0.98
CA ALA A 5 11.01 5.95 1.01
C ALA A 5 10.86 5.06 -0.22
N LEU A 6 10.22 3.91 -0.03
CA LEU A 6 9.85 2.96 -1.06
C LEU A 6 8.33 2.87 -1.12
N LEU A 7 7.74 3.04 -2.30
CA LEU A 7 6.36 2.65 -2.56
C LEU A 7 6.39 1.39 -3.44
N VAL A 8 5.77 0.30 -2.96
CA VAL A 8 5.69 -0.97 -3.68
C VAL A 8 4.29 -1.10 -4.29
N LEU A 9 4.23 -1.28 -5.61
CA LEU A 9 2.99 -1.36 -6.38
C LEU A 9 2.71 -2.79 -6.84
N THR A 10 1.43 -3.16 -6.88
CA THR A 10 1.01 -4.38 -7.57
C THR A 10 1.31 -4.29 -9.06
N SER A 11 1.63 -5.41 -9.67
CA SER A 11 1.75 -5.58 -11.13
C SER A 11 0.59 -6.40 -11.70
N HIS A 12 -0.32 -6.88 -10.85
CA HIS A 12 -1.47 -7.68 -11.26
C HIS A 12 -2.59 -6.82 -11.84
N THR A 13 -3.08 -7.18 -13.04
CA THR A 13 -4.06 -6.37 -13.78
C THR A 13 -5.40 -7.04 -14.06
N GLU A 14 -5.60 -8.29 -13.65
CA GLU A 14 -6.85 -9.01 -13.87
C GLU A 14 -7.65 -9.15 -12.57
N LEU A 15 -8.95 -8.82 -12.59
CA LEU A 15 -9.79 -9.00 -11.41
C LEU A 15 -10.38 -10.41 -11.41
N GLY A 16 -9.53 -11.39 -11.07
CA GLY A 16 -9.85 -12.81 -11.11
C GLY A 16 -10.41 -13.22 -12.47
N HIS A 17 -11.52 -13.98 -12.48
CA HIS A 17 -12.16 -14.45 -13.71
C HIS A 17 -13.31 -13.54 -14.19
N THR A 18 -13.40 -12.30 -13.70
CA THR A 18 -14.53 -11.40 -14.02
C THR A 18 -14.45 -10.77 -15.40
N GLY A 19 -13.28 -10.83 -16.06
CA GLY A 19 -13.00 -10.11 -17.30
C GLY A 19 -12.79 -8.61 -17.11
N ARG A 20 -12.83 -8.10 -15.88
CA ARG A 20 -12.49 -6.70 -15.55
C ARG A 20 -11.01 -6.56 -15.23
N GLY A 21 -10.45 -5.40 -15.55
CA GLY A 21 -9.09 -5.04 -15.14
C GLY A 21 -9.02 -4.56 -13.68
N THR A 22 -7.82 -4.61 -13.11
CA THR A 22 -7.44 -4.04 -11.81
C THR A 22 -6.00 -3.51 -11.90
N GLY A 23 -5.44 -3.08 -10.77
CA GLY A 23 -4.08 -2.57 -10.62
C GLY A 23 -3.94 -1.87 -9.27
N PHE A 24 -2.97 -0.98 -9.14
CA PHE A 24 -2.88 -0.13 -7.94
C PHE A 24 -3.98 0.95 -7.98
N TYR A 25 -4.51 1.34 -6.82
CA TYR A 25 -5.47 2.45 -6.76
C TYR A 25 -4.72 3.78 -6.83
N TYR A 26 -4.95 4.59 -7.87
CA TYR A 26 -4.04 5.71 -8.18
C TYR A 26 -3.89 6.72 -7.05
N ASP A 27 -4.98 7.15 -6.41
CA ASP A 27 -4.90 8.14 -5.33
C ASP A 27 -4.22 7.59 -4.07
N GLU A 28 -4.34 6.28 -3.82
CA GLU A 28 -3.67 5.58 -2.72
C GLU A 28 -2.15 5.47 -2.95
N MET A 29 -1.66 5.70 -4.18
CA MET A 29 -0.24 5.84 -4.49
C MET A 29 0.18 7.31 -4.54
N ALA A 30 -0.57 8.14 -5.26
CA ALA A 30 -0.19 9.53 -5.51
C ALA A 30 -0.24 10.40 -4.25
N ALA A 31 -1.23 10.20 -3.36
CA ALA A 31 -1.32 10.95 -2.12
C ALA A 31 -0.12 10.70 -1.18
N PRO A 32 0.23 9.46 -0.79
CA PRO A 32 1.41 9.22 0.04
C PRO A 32 2.71 9.58 -0.66
N TYR A 33 2.80 9.43 -2.00
CA TYR A 33 3.94 9.92 -2.78
C TYR A 33 4.19 11.41 -2.49
N TRP A 34 3.17 12.26 -2.63
CA TRP A 34 3.32 13.69 -2.38
C TRP A 34 3.53 14.03 -0.91
N THR A 35 2.84 13.34 0.00
CA THR A 35 3.06 13.50 1.44
C THR A 35 4.53 13.29 1.82
N ILE A 36 5.17 12.25 1.29
CA ILE A 36 6.57 11.95 1.56
C ILE A 36 7.50 12.91 0.82
N ARG A 37 7.22 13.18 -0.47
CA ARG A 37 8.06 14.01 -1.33
C ARG A 37 8.14 15.45 -0.83
N ASP A 38 7.03 15.99 -0.35
CA ASP A 38 6.94 17.36 0.16
C ASP A 38 7.66 17.55 1.51
N LEU A 39 7.95 16.45 2.23
CA LEU A 39 8.87 16.44 3.37
C LEU A 39 10.36 16.46 2.96
N GLY A 40 10.67 16.43 1.66
CA GLY A 40 12.03 16.45 1.13
C GLY A 40 12.69 15.08 1.02
N TRP A 41 11.93 14.00 1.18
CA TRP A 41 12.45 12.63 1.11
C TRP A 41 12.67 12.20 -0.36
N GLN A 42 13.64 11.31 -0.55
CA GLN A 42 13.81 10.62 -1.84
C GLN A 42 12.84 9.45 -1.91
N ILE A 43 12.13 9.32 -3.03
CA ILE A 43 11.17 8.24 -3.24
C ILE A 43 11.66 7.34 -4.37
N THR A 44 11.60 6.04 -4.12
CA THR A 44 11.70 4.99 -5.12
C THR A 44 10.32 4.37 -5.33
N LEU A 45 9.91 4.20 -6.58
CA LEU A 45 8.78 3.36 -6.94
C LEU A 45 9.30 1.98 -7.38
N ALA A 46 8.74 0.93 -6.80
CA ALA A 46 8.95 -0.45 -7.22
C ALA A 46 7.60 -1.08 -7.53
N SER A 47 7.59 -2.09 -8.40
CA SER A 47 6.44 -2.97 -8.59
C SER A 47 6.89 -4.42 -8.60
N ILE A 48 5.96 -5.35 -8.39
CA ILE A 48 6.29 -6.78 -8.31
C ILE A 48 7.09 -7.25 -9.54
N ALA A 49 6.64 -6.87 -10.74
CA ALA A 49 7.28 -7.25 -12.00
C ALA A 49 8.28 -6.20 -12.53
N GLY A 50 8.41 -5.03 -11.90
CA GLY A 50 9.16 -3.89 -12.44
C GLY A 50 8.55 -3.30 -13.72
N GLY A 51 9.19 -2.27 -14.26
CA GLY A 51 8.70 -1.58 -15.46
C GLY A 51 7.50 -0.66 -15.16
N PRO A 52 6.55 -0.48 -16.10
CA PRO A 52 5.43 0.42 -15.88
C PRO A 52 4.51 -0.05 -14.74
N GLY A 53 4.28 0.81 -13.75
CA GLY A 53 3.23 0.61 -12.77
C GLY A 53 1.86 0.74 -13.44
N LEU A 54 1.01 -0.26 -13.27
CA LEU A 54 -0.29 -0.33 -13.93
C LEU A 54 -1.43 0.01 -12.95
N PRO A 55 -2.12 1.16 -13.12
CA PRO A 55 -3.21 1.54 -12.24
C PRO A 55 -4.47 0.71 -12.53
N ASP A 56 -5.32 0.55 -11.52
CA ASP A 56 -6.68 0.07 -11.72
C ASP A 56 -7.39 1.01 -12.71
N PRO A 57 -7.88 0.51 -13.86
CA PRO A 57 -8.52 1.34 -14.89
C PRO A 57 -9.66 2.20 -14.36
N LYS A 58 -10.35 1.79 -13.27
CA LYS A 58 -11.43 2.58 -12.66
C LYS A 58 -10.94 3.89 -12.04
N THR A 59 -9.65 3.99 -11.75
CA THR A 59 -9.02 5.17 -11.14
C THR A 59 -8.41 6.13 -12.18
N VAL A 60 -8.35 5.69 -13.45
CA VAL A 60 -7.91 6.53 -14.57
C VAL A 60 -9.11 7.28 -15.12
N VAL A 61 -9.36 8.46 -14.54
CA VAL A 61 -10.50 9.32 -14.89
C VAL A 61 -10.09 10.54 -15.71
N GLU A 62 -11.08 11.17 -16.35
CA GLU A 62 -10.94 12.40 -17.12
C GLU A 62 -10.25 13.51 -16.29
N PRO A 63 -9.43 14.38 -16.92
CA PRO A 63 -8.62 15.38 -16.21
C PRO A 63 -9.35 16.25 -15.18
N ASP A 64 -10.60 16.63 -15.46
CA ASP A 64 -11.44 17.46 -14.58
C ASP A 64 -12.03 16.72 -13.38
N LYS A 65 -11.96 15.38 -13.38
CA LYS A 65 -12.46 14.50 -12.31
C LYS A 65 -11.36 13.88 -11.47
N ARG A 66 -10.09 14.10 -11.83
CA ARG A 66 -8.94 13.52 -11.12
C ARG A 66 -8.86 14.09 -9.70
N PRO A 67 -8.61 13.23 -8.69
CA PRO A 67 -8.21 13.72 -7.37
C PRO A 67 -6.99 14.65 -7.48
N PRO A 68 -6.85 15.67 -6.61
CA PRO A 68 -5.77 16.66 -6.72
C PRO A 68 -4.37 16.05 -6.76
N ASN A 69 -4.12 15.01 -5.96
CA ASN A 69 -2.82 14.32 -5.92
C ASN A 69 -2.54 13.53 -7.20
N VAL A 70 -3.56 12.87 -7.76
CA VAL A 70 -3.47 12.19 -9.06
C VAL A 70 -3.23 13.19 -10.19
N ALA A 71 -3.95 14.31 -10.21
CA ALA A 71 -3.75 15.37 -11.19
C ALA A 71 -2.32 15.94 -11.14
N ARG A 72 -1.81 16.20 -9.92
CA ARG A 72 -0.42 16.63 -9.70
C ARG A 72 0.58 15.58 -10.16
N PHE A 73 0.36 14.29 -9.84
CA PHE A 73 1.20 13.18 -10.26
C PHE A 73 1.30 13.09 -11.79
N MET A 74 0.17 13.06 -12.48
CA MET A 74 0.13 12.96 -13.94
C MET A 74 0.67 14.20 -14.67
N ALA A 75 0.77 15.35 -13.99
CA ALA A 75 1.34 16.57 -14.54
C ALA A 75 2.85 16.71 -14.29
N ASP A 76 3.43 15.87 -13.43
CA ASP A 76 4.86 15.89 -13.08
C ASP A 76 5.64 14.86 -13.92
N PRO A 77 6.50 15.28 -14.86
CA PRO A 77 7.23 14.35 -15.72
C PRO A 77 8.18 13.42 -14.97
N ALA A 78 8.75 13.86 -13.84
CA ALA A 78 9.67 13.03 -13.07
C ALA A 78 8.92 11.96 -12.27
N ALA A 79 7.74 12.29 -11.73
CA ALA A 79 6.88 11.31 -11.08
C ALA A 79 6.36 10.27 -12.08
N MET A 80 5.95 10.72 -13.28
CA MET A 80 5.53 9.81 -14.35
C MET A 80 6.67 8.94 -14.86
N ASP A 81 7.88 9.47 -15.02
CA ASP A 81 9.06 8.67 -15.40
C ASP A 81 9.35 7.57 -14.37
N GLN A 82 9.30 7.88 -13.07
CA GLN A 82 9.43 6.88 -12.01
C GLN A 82 8.35 5.79 -12.08
N LEU A 83 7.12 6.15 -12.46
CA LEU A 83 6.02 5.20 -12.60
C LEU A 83 6.18 4.31 -13.84
N GLU A 84 6.73 4.84 -14.94
CA GLU A 84 6.98 4.07 -16.16
C GLU A 84 8.20 3.13 -16.03
N THR A 85 9.12 3.42 -15.11
CA THR A 85 10.35 2.65 -14.91
C THR A 85 10.54 2.19 -13.46
N THR A 86 9.50 1.60 -12.86
CA THR A 86 9.60 1.07 -11.50
C THR A 86 10.67 -0.02 -11.42
N LEU A 87 11.40 -0.06 -10.28
CA LEU A 87 12.27 -1.20 -9.99
C LEU A 87 11.46 -2.47 -9.81
N MET A 88 12.04 -3.62 -10.13
CA MET A 88 11.44 -4.90 -9.77
C MET A 88 11.59 -5.14 -8.27
N ALA A 89 10.54 -5.64 -7.61
CA ALA A 89 10.57 -5.87 -6.16
C ALA A 89 11.76 -6.74 -5.72
N ASP A 90 12.13 -7.75 -6.50
CA ASP A 90 13.29 -8.63 -6.24
C ASP A 90 14.66 -7.91 -6.26
N GLU A 91 14.74 -6.69 -6.81
CA GLU A 91 15.95 -5.87 -6.85
C GLU A 91 16.05 -4.90 -5.66
N VAL A 92 15.03 -4.87 -4.80
CA VAL A 92 14.90 -3.90 -3.71
C VAL A 92 15.28 -4.52 -2.38
N ASN A 93 16.18 -3.86 -1.65
CA ASN A 93 16.47 -4.18 -0.26
C ASN A 93 15.67 -3.26 0.67
N GLY A 94 14.76 -3.81 1.46
CA GLY A 94 13.93 -3.04 2.40
C GLY A 94 14.73 -2.26 3.43
N ALA A 95 15.91 -2.75 3.82
CA ALA A 95 16.77 -2.09 4.81
C ALA A 95 17.36 -0.74 4.34
N ASP A 96 17.30 -0.44 3.05
CA ASP A 96 17.81 0.81 2.46
C ASP A 96 16.81 1.98 2.56
N TYR A 97 15.65 1.77 3.20
CA TYR A 97 14.56 2.74 3.27
C TYR A 97 14.15 3.01 4.71
N ASP A 98 13.91 4.28 5.00
CA ASP A 98 13.37 4.75 6.28
C ASP A 98 11.83 4.68 6.32
N CYS A 99 11.20 4.49 5.15
CA CYS A 99 9.77 4.24 5.02
C CYS A 99 9.47 3.26 3.87
N VAL A 100 8.59 2.29 4.10
CA VAL A 100 7.98 1.47 3.05
C VAL A 100 6.48 1.68 3.09
N PHE A 101 5.88 2.03 1.96
CA PHE A 101 4.45 2.25 1.83
C PHE A 101 3.86 1.30 0.79
N LEU A 102 2.71 0.71 1.11
CA LEU A 102 1.98 -0.26 0.31
C LEU A 102 0.63 0.34 -0.13
N PRO A 103 0.55 1.02 -1.29
CA PRO A 103 -0.72 1.41 -1.88
C PRO A 103 -1.60 0.19 -2.13
N GLY A 104 -2.92 0.38 -2.05
CA GLY A 104 -3.87 -0.68 -2.36
C GLY A 104 -4.28 -0.71 -3.83
N GLY A 105 -5.55 -1.04 -4.06
CA GLY A 105 -6.05 -1.56 -5.33
C GLY A 105 -6.11 -3.09 -5.32
N HIS A 106 -7.12 -3.68 -5.97
CA HIS A 106 -7.38 -5.12 -5.81
C HIS A 106 -6.25 -5.99 -6.36
N GLY A 107 -5.41 -5.48 -7.28
CA GLY A 107 -4.28 -6.25 -7.80
C GLY A 107 -3.38 -6.81 -6.69
N ALA A 108 -3.20 -6.06 -5.60
CA ALA A 108 -2.42 -6.46 -4.43
C ALA A 108 -2.90 -7.76 -3.77
N MET A 109 -4.14 -8.18 -4.00
CA MET A 109 -4.64 -9.46 -3.48
C MET A 109 -4.01 -10.67 -4.17
N TRP A 110 -3.46 -10.51 -5.38
CA TRP A 110 -2.86 -11.60 -6.14
C TRP A 110 -1.34 -11.68 -6.03
N ASP A 111 -0.66 -10.58 -5.74
CA ASP A 111 0.81 -10.52 -5.85
C ASP A 111 1.54 -9.89 -4.66
N PHE A 112 0.85 -9.47 -3.60
CA PHE A 112 1.51 -9.01 -2.36
C PHE A 112 1.61 -10.08 -1.26
N ASP A 113 0.77 -11.13 -1.27
CA ASP A 113 0.94 -12.30 -0.38
C ASP A 113 2.10 -13.19 -0.92
N ASP A 114 3.29 -12.59 -1.01
CA ASP A 114 4.50 -13.14 -1.64
C ASP A 114 5.72 -12.98 -0.72
N ASN A 115 6.69 -13.89 -0.86
CA ASN A 115 7.90 -13.90 -0.02
C ASN A 115 8.78 -12.67 -0.24
N THR A 116 8.90 -12.16 -1.46
CA THR A 116 9.71 -10.97 -1.77
C THR A 116 9.15 -9.76 -1.04
N VAL A 117 7.83 -9.51 -1.15
CA VAL A 117 7.17 -8.39 -0.47
C VAL A 117 7.30 -8.54 1.04
N GLY A 118 7.07 -9.75 1.56
CA GLY A 118 7.27 -10.06 2.98
C GLY A 118 8.69 -9.76 3.46
N GLN A 119 9.71 -10.09 2.65
CA GLN A 119 11.12 -9.85 2.97
C GLN A 119 11.45 -8.35 2.96
N ILE A 120 11.00 -7.59 1.95
CA ILE A 120 11.17 -6.12 1.89
C ILE A 120 10.60 -5.47 3.17
N VAL A 121 9.37 -5.84 3.54
CA VAL A 121 8.74 -5.27 4.74
C VAL A 121 9.46 -5.70 6.02
N THR A 122 9.88 -6.96 6.10
CA THR A 122 10.65 -7.50 7.25
C THR A 122 11.96 -6.74 7.44
N ASP A 123 12.74 -6.55 6.37
CA ASP A 123 14.03 -5.87 6.42
C ASP A 123 13.88 -4.40 6.77
N ALA A 124 12.91 -3.71 6.16
CA ALA A 124 12.60 -2.32 6.50
C ALA A 124 12.18 -2.19 7.97
N TRP A 125 11.30 -3.07 8.44
CA TRP A 125 10.81 -3.05 9.82
C TRP A 125 11.94 -3.25 10.83
N ALA A 126 12.84 -4.22 10.58
CA ALA A 126 14.00 -4.53 11.40
C ALA A 126 15.02 -3.37 11.45
N SER A 127 15.14 -2.63 10.34
CA SER A 127 15.97 -1.41 10.26
C SER A 127 15.33 -0.18 10.93
N GLY A 128 14.11 -0.30 11.45
CA GLY A 128 13.43 0.81 12.14
C GLY A 128 12.56 1.69 11.24
N ALA A 129 12.29 1.28 10.00
CA ALA A 129 11.51 2.05 9.04
C ALA A 129 10.03 2.20 9.42
N VAL A 130 9.37 3.25 8.97
CA VAL A 130 7.90 3.36 9.05
C VAL A 130 7.27 2.50 7.97
N ILE A 131 6.32 1.64 8.33
CA ILE A 131 5.57 0.81 7.38
C ILE A 131 4.15 1.36 7.26
N GLY A 132 3.75 1.69 6.04
CA GLY A 132 2.44 2.24 5.72
C GLY A 132 1.67 1.36 4.74
N GLY A 133 0.34 1.35 4.82
CA GLY A 133 -0.50 0.75 3.78
C GLY A 133 -1.96 1.18 3.86
N VAL A 134 -2.72 1.02 2.79
CA VAL A 134 -4.15 1.35 2.77
C VAL A 134 -4.92 0.37 1.88
N CYS A 135 -6.21 0.17 2.18
CA CYS A 135 -7.10 -0.65 1.37
C CYS A 135 -6.61 -2.10 1.31
N HIS A 136 -6.24 -2.59 0.13
CA HIS A 136 -5.69 -3.94 -0.04
C HIS A 136 -4.16 -3.98 0.12
N GLY A 137 -3.47 -2.85 0.15
CA GLY A 137 -2.01 -2.78 0.31
C GLY A 137 -1.46 -3.53 1.53
N PRO A 138 -2.16 -3.57 2.69
CA PRO A 138 -1.78 -4.40 3.83
C PRO A 138 -1.68 -5.91 3.56
N SER A 139 -2.08 -6.43 2.39
CA SER A 139 -1.76 -7.81 1.99
C SER A 139 -0.25 -8.06 1.92
N GLY A 140 0.57 -7.02 1.69
CA GLY A 140 2.03 -7.13 1.75
C GLY A 140 2.60 -7.39 3.14
N LEU A 141 1.76 -7.32 4.19
CA LEU A 141 2.15 -7.65 5.56
C LEU A 141 1.99 -9.15 5.87
N LEU A 142 1.34 -9.93 5.00
CA LEU A 142 0.95 -11.32 5.29
C LEU A 142 2.15 -12.26 5.46
N GLN A 143 3.24 -11.99 4.73
CA GLN A 143 4.49 -12.75 4.82
C GLN A 143 5.57 -12.04 5.66
N ALA A 144 5.30 -10.83 6.15
CA ALA A 144 6.25 -10.04 6.92
C ALA A 144 6.41 -10.57 8.36
N LYS A 145 7.62 -10.49 8.90
CA LYS A 145 7.97 -11.08 10.20
C LYS A 145 8.67 -10.09 11.14
N GLU A 146 8.55 -10.34 12.44
CA GLU A 146 9.43 -9.76 13.46
C GLU A 146 10.81 -10.47 13.45
N THR A 147 11.79 -9.91 14.16
CA THR A 147 13.15 -10.49 14.27
C THR A 147 13.19 -11.87 14.93
N ASP A 148 12.16 -12.22 15.71
CA ASP A 148 12.01 -13.56 16.31
C ASP A 148 11.32 -14.57 15.39
N GLY A 149 10.95 -14.15 14.17
CA GLY A 149 10.29 -14.97 13.16
C GLY A 149 8.76 -15.05 13.28
N SER A 150 8.16 -14.42 14.29
CA SER A 150 6.69 -14.32 14.41
C SER A 150 6.11 -13.40 13.32
N PRO A 151 4.82 -13.54 12.94
CA PRO A 151 4.18 -12.62 12.00
C PRO A 151 4.26 -11.18 12.50
N LEU A 152 4.65 -10.25 11.62
CA LEU A 152 4.83 -8.84 11.99
C LEU A 152 3.55 -8.24 12.57
N VAL A 153 2.39 -8.64 12.08
CA VAL A 153 1.12 -8.09 12.55
C VAL A 153 0.63 -8.67 13.89
N GLN A 154 1.30 -9.70 14.43
CA GLN A 154 0.87 -10.38 15.65
C GLN A 154 0.81 -9.40 16.84
N GLY A 155 -0.38 -9.25 17.43
CA GLY A 155 -0.61 -8.37 18.57
C GLY A 155 -0.55 -6.87 18.26
N LYS A 156 -0.41 -6.47 17.00
CA LYS A 156 -0.42 -5.06 16.57
C LYS A 156 -1.80 -4.65 16.09
N ARG A 157 -2.16 -3.39 16.29
CA ARG A 157 -3.39 -2.82 15.71
C ARG A 157 -3.20 -2.54 14.23
N VAL A 158 -4.13 -3.04 13.42
CA VAL A 158 -4.10 -2.89 11.96
C VAL A 158 -5.50 -2.63 11.42
N ASN A 159 -5.56 -2.14 10.19
CA ASN A 159 -6.76 -2.03 9.38
C ASN A 159 -6.42 -2.38 7.91
N SER A 160 -7.42 -2.75 7.12
CA SER A 160 -7.36 -2.99 5.69
C SER A 160 -8.78 -2.91 5.12
N PHE A 161 -8.93 -3.14 3.82
CA PHE A 161 -10.25 -3.34 3.24
C PHE A 161 -10.95 -4.49 3.97
N THR A 162 -12.19 -4.24 4.40
CA THR A 162 -12.90 -5.15 5.30
C THR A 162 -13.62 -6.25 4.53
N ASN A 163 -13.88 -7.37 5.20
CA ASN A 163 -14.67 -8.45 4.61
C ASN A 163 -16.07 -7.96 4.19
N ARG A 164 -16.64 -7.03 4.96
CA ARG A 164 -17.96 -6.44 4.70
C ARG A 164 -17.95 -5.54 3.48
N GLU A 165 -16.88 -4.80 3.25
CA GLU A 165 -16.74 -4.01 2.02
C GLU A 165 -16.55 -4.94 0.81
N THR A 166 -15.74 -6.00 0.92
CA THR A 166 -15.58 -7.03 -0.13
C THR A 166 -16.91 -7.69 -0.50
N GLU A 167 -17.73 -8.01 0.51
CA GLU A 167 -19.10 -8.50 0.31
C GLU A 167 -19.98 -7.49 -0.41
N GLN A 168 -19.97 -6.22 0.01
CA GLN A 168 -20.81 -5.19 -0.55
C GLN A 168 -20.45 -4.79 -1.99
N ILE A 169 -19.19 -4.96 -2.40
CA ILE A 169 -18.76 -4.77 -3.80
C ILE A 169 -18.81 -6.06 -4.64
N GLU A 170 -19.39 -7.13 -4.09
CA GLU A 170 -19.61 -8.41 -4.76
C GLU A 170 -18.32 -9.09 -5.25
N LEU A 171 -17.23 -8.96 -4.49
CA LEU A 171 -15.93 -9.60 -4.78
C LEU A 171 -15.61 -10.81 -3.90
N MET A 172 -16.53 -11.20 -3.01
CA MET A 172 -16.42 -12.43 -2.24
C MET A 172 -16.30 -13.64 -3.17
N GLY A 173 -15.22 -14.40 -3.03
CA GLY A 173 -14.93 -15.57 -3.89
C GLY A 173 -14.36 -15.22 -5.27
N VAL A 174 -14.25 -13.93 -5.61
CA VAL A 174 -13.42 -13.46 -6.75
C VAL A 174 -11.99 -13.24 -6.28
N GLU A 175 -11.83 -12.55 -5.15
CA GLU A 175 -10.53 -12.40 -4.51
C GLU A 175 -10.02 -13.76 -3.99
N PRO A 176 -8.70 -14.02 -4.04
CA PRO A 176 -8.13 -15.33 -3.67
C PRO A 176 -8.27 -15.63 -2.16
N PHE A 177 -8.45 -14.60 -1.35
CA PHE A 177 -8.68 -14.69 0.09
C PHE A 177 -9.35 -13.41 0.59
N LEU A 178 -9.71 -13.39 1.87
CA LEU A 178 -10.27 -12.23 2.54
C LEU A 178 -9.20 -11.58 3.42
N LEU A 179 -8.79 -10.35 3.09
CA LEU A 179 -7.61 -9.73 3.70
C LEU A 179 -7.76 -9.53 5.22
N GLU A 180 -8.90 -8.98 5.67
CA GLU A 180 -9.19 -8.83 7.10
C GLU A 180 -9.10 -10.19 7.83
N THR A 181 -9.67 -11.26 7.24
CA THR A 181 -9.59 -12.61 7.83
C THR A 181 -8.15 -13.07 7.98
N ARG A 182 -7.34 -12.96 6.92
CA ARG A 182 -5.94 -13.41 6.94
C ARG A 182 -5.10 -12.63 7.96
N LEU A 183 -5.32 -11.32 8.08
CA LEU A 183 -4.65 -10.50 9.09
C LEU A 183 -5.03 -10.92 10.52
N ARG A 184 -6.31 -11.20 10.77
CA ARG A 184 -6.78 -11.72 12.07
C ARG A 184 -6.20 -13.10 12.40
N GLU A 185 -6.09 -13.99 11.42
CA GLU A 185 -5.47 -15.32 11.58
C GLU A 185 -3.99 -15.24 11.98
N LEU A 186 -3.28 -14.22 11.53
CA LEU A 186 -1.90 -13.91 11.95
C LEU A 186 -1.81 -13.24 13.34
N GLY A 187 -2.95 -13.06 14.02
CA GLY A 187 -3.01 -12.51 15.37
C GLY A 187 -3.08 -10.98 15.44
N ALA A 188 -3.42 -10.31 14.34
CA ALA A 188 -3.57 -8.86 14.34
C ALA A 188 -4.81 -8.39 15.11
N LEU A 189 -4.67 -7.27 15.82
CA LEU A 189 -5.76 -6.59 16.51
C LEU A 189 -6.49 -5.68 15.52
N PHE A 190 -7.35 -6.28 14.69
CA PHE A 190 -7.97 -5.58 13.57
C PHE A 190 -9.07 -4.60 14.02
N GLU A 191 -8.88 -3.31 13.75
CA GLU A 191 -9.82 -2.21 13.99
C GLU A 191 -10.49 -1.80 12.67
N TYR A 192 -11.76 -1.42 12.72
CA TYR A 192 -12.52 -1.03 11.52
C TYR A 192 -13.65 -0.04 11.87
N SER A 193 -14.13 0.69 10.85
CA SER A 193 -15.33 1.54 10.88
C SER A 193 -16.40 1.00 9.94
N GLU A 194 -17.50 1.72 9.81
CA GLU A 194 -18.51 1.47 8.79
C GLU A 194 -17.90 1.44 7.38
N ASN A 195 -18.49 0.62 6.50
CA ASN A 195 -18.05 0.45 5.12
C ASN A 195 -17.92 1.80 4.39
N PHE A 196 -16.84 1.97 3.64
CA PHE A 196 -16.54 3.15 2.81
C PHE A 196 -16.45 4.47 3.60
N THR A 197 -16.16 4.39 4.90
CA THR A 197 -15.81 5.54 5.73
C THR A 197 -14.33 5.57 6.04
N SER A 198 -13.79 6.76 6.35
CA SER A 198 -12.38 6.92 6.71
C SER A 198 -12.08 6.26 8.05
N HIS A 199 -11.10 5.36 8.07
CA HIS A 199 -10.49 4.82 9.28
C HIS A 199 -9.01 4.53 9.02
N ALA A 200 -8.14 5.15 9.82
CA ALA A 200 -6.71 4.89 9.80
C ALA A 200 -6.22 4.55 11.21
N VAL A 201 -5.32 3.59 11.30
CA VAL A 201 -4.75 3.05 12.54
C VAL A 201 -3.25 3.30 12.53
N LYS A 202 -2.71 3.80 13.64
CA LYS A 202 -1.27 3.86 13.91
C LYS A 202 -0.93 3.06 15.14
N ASP A 203 -0.03 2.09 14.99
CA ASP A 203 0.58 1.33 16.07
C ASP A 203 2.11 1.45 16.00
N GLY A 204 2.67 2.40 16.76
CA GLY A 204 4.09 2.74 16.70
C GLY A 204 4.50 3.23 15.30
N ARG A 205 5.28 2.40 14.59
CA ARG A 205 5.78 2.64 13.23
C ARG A 205 4.93 1.98 12.13
N LEU A 206 3.85 1.29 12.48
CA LEU A 206 2.93 0.67 11.54
C LEU A 206 1.69 1.56 11.38
N ILE A 207 1.39 1.95 10.13
CA ILE A 207 0.26 2.81 9.78
C ILE A 207 -0.57 2.08 8.72
N THR A 208 -1.86 1.87 8.98
CA THR A 208 -2.74 1.18 8.03
C THR A 208 -4.09 1.88 7.91
N GLY A 209 -4.77 1.74 6.77
CA GLY A 209 -6.08 2.35 6.54
C GLY A 209 -7.05 1.46 5.76
N GLN A 210 -8.34 1.69 5.97
CA GLN A 210 -9.39 0.76 5.55
C GLN A 210 -9.61 0.72 4.03
N ASN A 211 -9.68 1.87 3.38
CA ASN A 211 -10.25 1.98 2.03
C ASN A 211 -9.79 3.30 1.37
N PRO A 212 -10.17 3.59 0.12
CA PRO A 212 -9.78 4.84 -0.53
C PRO A 212 -10.15 6.11 0.27
N GLN A 213 -11.26 6.10 0.99
CA GLN A 213 -11.72 7.23 1.83
C GLN A 213 -10.78 7.47 3.03
N SER A 214 -9.98 6.49 3.39
CA SER A 214 -9.00 6.56 4.49
C SER A 214 -7.66 7.15 4.06
N THR A 215 -7.41 7.32 2.75
CA THR A 215 -6.12 7.79 2.20
C THR A 215 -5.65 9.10 2.85
N VAL A 216 -6.54 10.08 3.02
CA VAL A 216 -6.20 11.37 3.65
C VAL A 216 -5.77 11.19 5.10
N ALA A 217 -6.49 10.37 5.88
CA ALA A 217 -6.17 10.11 7.28
C ALA A 217 -4.85 9.33 7.43
N VAL A 218 -4.60 8.37 6.54
CA VAL A 218 -3.31 7.65 6.46
C VAL A 218 -2.18 8.63 6.14
N CYS A 219 -2.35 9.51 5.16
CA CYS A 219 -1.35 10.52 4.79
C CYS A 219 -1.07 11.50 5.94
N GLN A 220 -2.08 11.89 6.72
CA GLN A 220 -1.86 12.74 7.91
C GLN A 220 -1.00 12.02 8.96
N LEU A 221 -1.33 10.76 9.30
CA LEU A 221 -0.54 9.96 10.23
C LEU A 221 0.89 9.74 9.72
N LEU A 222 1.03 9.49 8.41
CA LEU A 222 2.32 9.31 7.76
C LEU A 222 3.14 10.60 7.85
N HIS A 223 2.59 11.74 7.44
CA HIS A 223 3.22 13.06 7.53
C HIS A 223 3.74 13.35 8.94
N ASP A 224 2.88 13.20 9.96
CA ASP A 224 3.24 13.53 11.34
C ASP A 224 4.32 12.59 11.89
N THR A 225 4.34 11.34 11.42
CA THR A 225 5.36 10.36 11.82
C THR A 225 6.70 10.66 11.14
N LEU A 226 6.69 10.87 9.82
CA LEU A 226 7.91 11.09 9.03
C LEU A 226 8.53 12.47 9.27
N GLY A 227 7.72 13.51 9.50
CA GLY A 227 8.19 14.86 9.80
C GLY A 227 8.87 14.98 11.17
N SER A 228 8.82 13.94 11.99
CA SER A 228 9.51 13.86 13.28
C SER A 228 10.86 13.11 13.24
N LEU A 229 11.20 12.54 12.08
CA LEU A 229 12.45 11.79 11.82
C LEU A 229 13.49 12.70 11.16
#